data_AF-A0A520AQ32-F1
#
_entry.id   AF-A0A520AQ32-F1
#
_cell.length_a   1.000
_cell.length_b   1.000
_cell.length_c   1.000
_cell.angle_alpha   90.00
_cell.angle_beta   90.00
_cell.angle_gamma   90.00
#
_symmetry.space_group_name_H-M   'P 1'
#
loop_
_entity.id
_entity.type
_entity.pdbx_description
1 polymer ?
#
loop_
_entity_poly.entity_id
_entity_poly.type
_entity_poly.pdbx_seq_one_letter_code
_entity_poly.pdbx_strand_id
1 'polypeptide(L)'
;GIDTATPTGRLLFHILASIAEMERELIRERTMAGLLAARGKNGPGRGRKSVLTPKKRATAMKLLAAGDRPRDVAEAIGVSVATFYRHFPAGGGEPAS
;
A
#
# COMPACT_ATOMS: atom_id res chain seq x y z
N GLY A 1 16.95 -13.06 -36.31
CA GLY A 1 17.26 -11.96 -35.37
C GLY A 1 17.23 -10.65 -36.14
N ILE A 2 16.90 -9.54 -35.48
CA ILE A 2 16.99 -8.20 -36.11
C ILE A 2 18.45 -7.77 -36.07
N ASP A 3 19.02 -7.46 -37.24
CA ASP A 3 20.39 -6.97 -37.35
C ASP A 3 20.44 -5.43 -37.24
N THR A 4 20.78 -4.94 -36.04
CA THR A 4 20.87 -3.51 -35.72
C THR A 4 22.15 -2.84 -36.26
N ALA A 5 23.05 -3.57 -36.93
CA ALA A 5 24.17 -2.96 -37.65
C ALA A 5 23.69 -2.26 -38.94
N THR A 6 22.56 -2.69 -39.52
CA THR A 6 21.98 -2.10 -40.73
C THR A 6 21.05 -0.91 -40.42
N PRO A 7 20.97 0.11 -41.30
CA PRO A 7 19.99 1.19 -41.15
C PRO A 7 18.54 0.69 -41.02
N THR A 8 18.15 -0.30 -41.83
CA THR A 8 16.82 -0.92 -41.79
C THR A 8 16.55 -1.66 -40.49
N GLY A 9 17.53 -2.41 -39.97
CA GLY A 9 17.36 -3.13 -38.71
C GLY A 9 17.29 -2.22 -37.49
N ARG A 10 17.99 -1.07 -37.49
CA ARG A 10 17.79 -0.04 -36.46
C ARG A 10 16.40 0.56 -36.51
N LEU A 11 15.89 0.89 -37.71
CA LEU A 11 14.53 1.40 -37.87
C LEU A 11 13.49 0.43 -37.30
N LEU A 12 13.58 -0.86 -37.66
CA LEU A 12 12.67 -1.88 -37.16
C LEU A 12 12.77 -2.06 -35.64
N PHE A 13 13.98 -2.04 -35.09
CA PHE A 13 14.20 -2.10 -33.65
C PHE A 13 13.51 -0.93 -32.92
N HIS A 14 13.66 0.29 -33.42
CA HIS A 14 13.03 1.47 -32.82
C HIS A 14 11.51 1.43 -32.90
N ILE A 15 10.93 1.03 -34.04
CA ILE A 15 9.47 0.88 -34.17
C ILE A 15 8.94 -0.12 -33.15
N LEU A 16 9.59 -1.28 -33.02
CA LEU A 16 9.19 -2.31 -32.05
C LEU A 16 9.36 -1.83 -30.61
N ALA A 17 10.42 -1.09 -30.31
CA ALA A 17 10.62 -0.49 -28.99
C ALA A 17 9.49 0.50 -28.66
N SER A 18 9.13 1.39 -29.58
CA SER A 18 8.04 2.34 -29.39
C SER A 18 6.68 1.66 -29.22
N ILE A 19 6.42 0.57 -29.95
CA ILE A 19 5.18 -0.23 -29.76
C ILE A 19 5.18 -0.87 -28.36
N ALA A 20 6.30 -1.45 -27.93
CA ALA A 20 6.40 -2.07 -26.61
C ALA A 20 6.20 -1.05 -25.46
N GLU A 21 6.71 0.17 -25.62
CA GLU A 21 6.48 1.27 -24.68
C GLU A 21 5.00 1.67 -24.63
N MET A 22 4.36 1.85 -25.78
CA MET A 22 2.93 2.15 -25.88
C MET A 22 2.07 1.07 -25.23
N GLU A 23 2.34 -0.21 -25.50
CA GLU A 23 1.62 -1.32 -24.87
C GLU A 23 1.78 -1.32 -23.35
N ARG A 24 2.99 -1.03 -22.85
CA ARG A 24 3.25 -0.92 -21.41
C ARG A 24 2.46 0.22 -20.78
N GLU A 25 2.35 1.35 -21.47
CA GLU A 25 1.56 2.50 -21.02
C GLU A 25 0.06 2.16 -20.98
N LEU A 26 -0.50 1.56 -22.03
CA LEU A 26 -1.90 1.13 -22.07
C LEU A 26 -2.26 0.13 -20.96
N ILE A 27 -1.38 -0.85 -20.69
CA ILE A 27 -1.57 -1.80 -19.58
C ILE A 27 -1.60 -1.07 -18.23
N ARG A 28 -0.71 -0.08 -18.05
CA ARG A 28 -0.65 0.73 -16.83
C ARG A 28 -1.92 1.55 -16.65
N GLU A 29 -2.38 2.23 -17.70
CA GLU A 29 -3.61 3.01 -17.67
C GLU A 29 -4.82 2.16 -17.30
N ARG A 30 -4.99 1.01 -17.97
CA ARG A 30 -6.09 0.08 -17.66
C ARG A 30 -6.02 -0.44 -16.23
N THR A 31 -4.82 -0.74 -15.74
CA THR A 31 -4.62 -1.17 -14.35
C THR A 31 -5.03 -0.06 -13.38
N MET A 32 -4.61 1.18 -13.63
CA MET A 32 -4.96 2.32 -12.79
C MET A 32 -6.46 2.62 -12.80
N ALA A 33 -7.11 2.57 -13.96
CA ALA A 33 -8.55 2.73 -14.09
C ALA A 33 -9.30 1.65 -13.28
N GLY A 34 -8.87 0.39 -13.39
CA GLY A 34 -9.42 -0.72 -12.59
C GLY A 34 -9.24 -0.52 -11.09
N LEU A 35 -8.08 -0.03 -10.65
CA LEU A 35 -7.81 0.26 -9.24
C LEU A 35 -8.64 1.43 -8.71
N LEU A 36 -8.84 2.48 -9.50
CA LEU A 36 -9.69 3.61 -9.13
C LEU A 36 -11.15 3.16 -8.99
N ALA A 37 -11.66 2.40 -9.95
CA ALA A 37 -13.00 1.82 -9.88
C ALA A 37 -13.16 0.89 -8.65
N ALA A 38 -12.16 0.04 -8.38
CA ALA A 38 -12.18 -0.84 -7.22
C ALA A 38 -12.11 -0.06 -5.89
N ARG A 39 -11.35 1.04 -5.84
CA ARG A 39 -11.28 1.93 -4.68
C ARG A 39 -12.63 2.59 -4.38
N GLY A 40 -13.32 3.07 -5.42
CA GLY A 40 -14.65 3.67 -5.27
C GLY A 40 -15.70 2.67 -4.77
N LYS A 41 -15.59 1.39 -5.15
CA LYS A 41 -16.54 0.35 -4.75
C LYS A 41 -16.23 -0.30 -3.40
N ASN A 42 -14.96 -0.58 -3.11
CA ASN A 42 -14.52 -1.46 -2.02
C ASN A 42 -13.65 -0.74 -0.96
N GLY A 43 -13.49 0.58 -1.06
CA GLY A 43 -12.56 1.34 -0.22
C GLY A 43 -11.09 1.08 -0.57
N PRO A 44 -10.12 1.44 0.29
CA PRO A 44 -8.67 1.28 0.02
C PRO A 44 -8.21 -0.21 0.02
N GLY A 45 -8.76 -1.02 -0.87
CA GLY A 45 -8.67 -2.49 -0.88
C GLY A 45 -7.40 -3.09 -1.48
N ARG A 46 -6.33 -2.30 -1.73
CA ARG A 46 -5.08 -2.82 -2.33
C ARG A 46 -3.85 -2.74 -1.42
N GLY A 47 -4.03 -2.41 -0.14
CA GLY A 47 -2.96 -2.36 0.85
C GLY A 47 -2.87 -3.63 1.70
N ARG A 48 -1.74 -3.81 2.40
CA ARG A 48 -1.63 -4.80 3.47
C ARG A 48 -2.73 -4.51 4.50
N LYS A 49 -3.58 -5.49 4.79
CA LYS A 49 -4.61 -5.35 5.83
C LYS A 49 -3.94 -4.94 7.15
N SER A 50 -4.51 -3.93 7.82
CA SER A 50 -4.02 -3.55 9.14
C SER A 50 -4.09 -4.74 10.10
N VAL A 51 -2.99 -5.01 10.79
CA VAL A 51 -2.96 -6.00 11.88
C VAL A 51 -3.74 -5.53 13.10
N LEU A 52 -3.97 -4.21 13.21
CA LEU A 52 -4.84 -3.62 14.21
C LEU A 52 -6.29 -3.63 13.69
N THR A 53 -7.01 -4.69 14.02
CA THR A 53 -8.44 -4.81 13.70
C THR A 53 -9.27 -3.93 14.64
N PRO A 54 -10.53 -3.60 14.28
CA PRO A 54 -11.41 -2.83 15.16
C PRO A 54 -11.59 -3.47 16.55
N LYS A 55 -11.67 -4.80 16.60
CA LYS A 55 -11.76 -5.57 17.86
C LYS A 55 -10.50 -5.37 18.72
N LYS A 56 -9.31 -5.50 18.14
CA LYS A 56 -8.04 -5.26 18.86
C LYS A 56 -7.92 -3.82 19.34
N ARG A 57 -8.37 -2.84 18.53
CA ARG A 57 -8.40 -1.43 18.93
C ARG A 57 -9.32 -1.19 20.12
N ALA A 58 -10.52 -1.77 20.11
CA ALA A 58 -11.45 -1.67 21.23
C ALA A 58 -10.88 -2.29 22.53
N THR A 59 -10.25 -3.46 22.44
CA THR A 59 -9.57 -4.08 23.59
C THR A 59 -8.42 -3.22 24.10
N ALA A 60 -7.57 -2.71 23.20
CA ALA A 60 -6.45 -1.84 23.56
C ALA A 60 -6.91 -0.57 24.30
N MET A 61 -7.98 0.09 23.83
CA MET A 61 -8.51 1.28 24.50
C MET A 61 -9.05 0.99 25.90
N LYS A 62 -9.66 -0.18 26.13
CA LYS A 62 -10.12 -0.58 27.46
C LYS A 62 -8.97 -0.81 28.44
N LEU A 63 -7.92 -1.50 28.00
CA LEU A 63 -6.74 -1.77 28.83
C LEU A 63 -5.96 -0.48 29.14
N LEU A 64 -5.81 0.41 28.16
CA LEU A 64 -5.24 1.74 28.38
C LEU A 64 -6.05 2.57 29.38
N ALA A 65 -7.39 2.53 29.29
CA ALA A 65 -8.27 3.22 30.23
C ALA A 65 -8.23 2.62 31.64
N ALA A 66 -7.93 1.32 31.76
CA ALA A 66 -7.69 0.65 33.04
C ALA A 66 -6.33 1.01 33.68
N GLY A 67 -5.47 1.73 32.95
CA GLY A 67 -4.14 2.15 33.43
C GLY A 67 -3.02 1.16 33.12
N ASP A 68 -3.26 0.15 32.28
CA ASP A 68 -2.23 -0.81 31.88
C ASP A 68 -1.11 -0.14 31.08
N ARG A 69 0.13 -0.64 31.22
CA ARG A 69 1.28 -0.07 30.53
C ARG A 69 1.17 -0.34 29.03
N PRO A 70 1.50 0.63 28.15
CA PRO A 70 1.41 0.46 26.69
C PRO A 70 2.09 -0.80 26.11
N ARG A 71 3.20 -1.24 26.73
CA ARG A 71 3.91 -2.46 26.30
C ARG A 71 3.11 -3.73 26.58
N ASP A 72 2.52 -3.81 27.77
CA ASP A 72 1.72 -4.95 28.21
C ASP A 72 0.43 -5.03 27.38
N VAL A 73 -0.16 -3.88 27.04
CA VAL A 73 -1.31 -3.79 26.12
C VAL A 73 -0.94 -4.28 24.71
N ALA A 74 0.22 -3.90 24.19
CA ALA A 74 0.68 -4.33 22.86
C ALA A 74 0.86 -5.85 22.78
N GLU A 75 1.43 -6.44 23.84
CA GLU A 75 1.57 -7.89 23.98
C GLU A 75 0.20 -8.58 24.07
N ALA A 76 -0.70 -8.07 24.91
CA ALA A 76 -2.04 -8.63 25.12
C ALA A 76 -2.87 -8.66 23.82
N ILE A 77 -2.72 -7.67 22.94
CA ILE A 77 -3.40 -7.64 21.64
C ILE A 77 -2.59 -8.31 20.51
N GLY A 78 -1.41 -8.86 20.82
CA GLY A 78 -0.54 -9.58 19.90
C GLY A 78 -0.06 -8.72 18.74
N VAL A 79 0.43 -7.50 19.01
CA VAL A 79 1.09 -6.63 18.02
C VAL A 79 2.43 -6.15 18.54
N SER A 80 3.37 -5.83 17.64
CA SER A 80 4.64 -5.26 18.06
C SER A 80 4.44 -3.89 18.72
N VAL A 81 5.30 -3.54 19.68
CA VAL A 81 5.28 -2.22 20.37
C VAL A 81 5.38 -1.06 19.36
N ALA A 82 6.19 -1.21 18.31
CA ALA A 82 6.26 -0.23 17.22
C ALA A 82 4.92 -0.08 16.47
N THR A 83 4.22 -1.18 16.20
CA THR A 83 2.88 -1.15 15.61
C THR A 83 1.88 -0.49 16.55
N PHE A 84 1.97 -0.77 17.85
CA PHE A 84 1.13 -0.17 18.86
C PHE A 84 1.28 1.35 18.86
N TYR A 85 2.49 1.88 19.00
CA TYR A 85 2.73 3.33 19.02
C TYR A 85 2.36 4.05 17.72
N ARG A 86 2.45 3.38 16.56
CA ARG A 86 1.96 3.93 15.29
C ARG A 86 0.45 4.20 15.31
N HIS A 87 -0.31 3.45 16.09
CA HIS A 87 -1.76 3.61 16.21
C HIS A 87 -2.20 4.32 17.49
N PHE A 88 -1.35 4.32 18.53
CA PHE A 88 -1.57 4.93 19.84
C PHE A 88 -0.32 5.71 20.27
N PRO A 89 -0.08 6.91 19.70
CA PRO A 89 1.07 7.72 20.06
C PRO A 89 1.00 8.15 21.53
N ALA A 90 2.15 8.16 22.21
CA ALA A 90 2.24 8.65 23.59
C ALA A 90 2.10 10.18 23.59
N GLY A 91 0.88 10.69 23.80
CA GLY A 91 0.53 12.06 24.16
C GLY A 91 1.32 13.20 23.50
N GLY A 92 0.72 13.84 22.48
CA GLY A 92 1.14 15.15 21.96
C GLY A 92 1.29 15.21 20.44
N GLY A 93 0.17 15.13 19.72
CA GLY A 93 0.15 15.28 18.26
C GLY A 93 -1.27 15.14 17.75
N GLU A 94 -1.91 16.29 17.58
CA GLU A 94 -3.22 16.49 16.95
C GLU A 94 -3.35 15.67 15.65
N PRO A 95 -4.50 15.01 15.40
CA PRO A 95 -4.66 14.20 14.19
C PRO A 95 -4.61 15.11 12.95
N ALA A 96 -3.60 14.90 12.10
CA ALA A 96 -3.60 15.46 10.75
C ALA A 96 -4.89 15.02 10.03
N SER A 97 -5.62 16.03 9.57
CA SER A 97 -6.87 15.96 8.81
C SER A 97 -6.77 15.09 7.55
#